data_AF-A0A5B7C802-F1
#
_entry.id   AF-A0A5B7C802-F1
#
_cell.length_a   1.000
_cell.length_b   1.000
_cell.length_c   1.000
_cell.angle_alpha   90.00
_cell.angle_beta   90.00
_cell.angle_gamma   90.00
#
_symmetry.space_group_name_H-M   'P 1'
#
loop_
_entity.id
_entity.type
_entity.pdbx_description
1 polymer ?
#
loop_
_entity_poly.entity_id
_entity_poly.type
_entity_poly.pdbx_seq_one_letter_code
_entity_poly.pdbx_strand_id
1 'polypeptide(L)'
;EGFVQQVENFKRMEEVGDDYFSELLSRSFFQESPQNESQYVMHDLINDLAQFVSRKMCMRLEDKSEKNKQGEIFEKARHFSYIRSKYDVYKKFKSLYEVKWLR
;
A
#
# COMPACT_ATOMS: atom_id res chain seq x y z
N GLU A 1 -7.37 -6.51 -6.67
CA GLU A 1 -6.06 -7.15 -6.50
C GLU A 1 -6.02 -8.68 -6.56
N GLY A 2 -6.94 -9.44 -5.95
CA GLY A 2 -7.01 -10.91 -6.19
C GLY A 2 -5.85 -11.73 -5.61
N PHE A 3 -5.25 -11.28 -4.51
CA PHE A 3 -4.11 -11.95 -3.86
C PHE A 3 -4.49 -13.23 -3.11
N VAL A 4 -5.71 -13.30 -2.57
CA VAL A 4 -6.19 -14.48 -1.84
C VAL A 4 -6.80 -15.45 -2.83
N GLN A 5 -6.15 -16.59 -3.04
CA GLN A 5 -6.62 -17.63 -3.95
C GLN A 5 -7.25 -18.76 -3.16
N GLN A 6 -8.55 -18.95 -3.35
CA GLN A 6 -9.24 -20.11 -2.79
C GLN A 6 -8.95 -21.32 -3.68
N VAL A 7 -7.90 -22.09 -3.32
CA VAL A 7 -7.59 -23.35 -3.99
C VAL A 7 -8.44 -24.42 -3.32
N GLU A 8 -9.38 -25.00 -4.08
CA GLU A 8 -10.34 -26.05 -3.71
C GLU A 8 -10.10 -26.71 -2.34
N ASN A 9 -10.63 -26.08 -1.30
CA ASN A 9 -10.59 -26.56 0.07
C ASN A 9 -11.83 -26.03 0.79
N PHE A 10 -12.31 -26.76 1.79
CA PHE A 10 -13.47 -26.40 2.61
C PHE A 10 -13.29 -25.10 3.44
N LYS A 11 -12.15 -24.42 3.32
CA LYS A 11 -11.87 -23.15 3.99
C LYS A 11 -12.55 -22.00 3.26
N ARG A 12 -13.12 -21.06 4.03
CA ARG A 12 -13.59 -19.78 3.50
C ARG A 12 -12.41 -18.90 3.12
N MET A 13 -12.64 -17.91 2.26
CA MET A 13 -11.59 -17.02 1.77
C MET A 13 -10.92 -16.24 2.91
N GLU A 14 -11.68 -15.90 3.96
CA GLU A 14 -11.19 -15.24 5.17
C GLU A 14 -10.19 -16.12 5.92
N GLU A 15 -10.45 -17.43 6.03
CA GLU A 15 -9.55 -18.38 6.69
C GLU A 15 -8.25 -18.55 5.91
N VAL A 16 -8.33 -18.56 4.57
CA VAL A 16 -7.13 -18.57 3.71
C VAL A 16 -6.33 -17.27 3.84
N GLY A 17 -7.02 -16.13 3.88
CA GLY A 17 -6.41 -14.83 4.10
C GLY A 17 -5.71 -14.74 5.46
N ASP A 18 -6.33 -15.30 6.50
CA ASP A 18 -5.78 -15.35 7.86
C ASP A 18 -4.53 -16.22 7.96
N ASP A 19 -4.52 -17.38 7.27
CA ASP A 19 -3.31 -18.22 7.15
C ASP A 19 -2.14 -17.44 6.51
N TYR A 20 -2.41 -16.71 5.40
CA TYR A 20 -1.39 -15.88 4.74
C TYR A 20 -0.90 -14.74 5.63
N PHE A 21 -1.81 -14.08 6.35
CA PHE A 21 -1.44 -13.00 7.25
C PHE A 21 -0.63 -13.52 8.45
N SER A 22 -1.01 -14.66 9.01
CA SER A 22 -0.27 -15.37 10.06
C SER A 22 1.15 -15.71 9.63
N GLU A 23 1.36 -16.10 8.37
CA GLU A 23 2.71 -16.32 7.84
C GLU A 23 3.53 -15.02 7.82
N LEU A 24 2.93 -13.89 7.43
CA LEU A 24 3.60 -12.58 7.44
C LEU A 24 3.97 -12.14 8.88
N LEU A 25 3.10 -12.42 9.86
CA LEU A 25 3.40 -12.20 11.28
C LEU A 25 4.58 -13.07 11.75
N SER A 26 4.56 -14.36 11.40
CA SER A 26 5.64 -15.30 11.77
C SER A 26 7.01 -14.88 11.22
N ARG A 27 7.02 -14.19 10.08
CA ARG A 27 8.21 -13.63 9.43
C ARG A 27 8.56 -12.22 9.89
N SER A 28 7.87 -11.67 10.89
CA SER A 28 8.05 -10.31 11.40
C SER A 28 7.85 -9.20 10.37
N PHE A 29 7.08 -9.44 9.30
CA PHE A 29 6.68 -8.36 8.38
C PHE A 29 5.73 -7.39 9.07
N PHE A 30 4.88 -7.92 9.93
CA PHE A 30 3.99 -7.19 10.81
C PHE A 30 4.25 -7.59 12.26
N GLN A 31 3.89 -6.69 13.17
CA GLN A 31 3.90 -6.91 14.62
C GLN A 31 2.58 -6.44 15.21
N GLU A 32 2.13 -7.07 16.29
CA GLU A 32 0.97 -6.61 17.04
C GLU A 32 1.24 -5.23 17.64
N SER A 33 0.24 -4.36 17.56
CA SER A 33 0.32 -3.03 18.15
C SER A 33 0.22 -3.15 19.68
N PRO A 34 1.17 -2.59 20.44
CA PRO A 34 1.11 -2.64 21.89
C PRO A 34 -0.06 -1.82 22.48
N GLN A 35 -0.67 -0.94 21.68
CA GLN A 35 -1.82 -0.14 22.10
C GLN A 35 -3.16 -0.83 21.83
N ASN A 36 -3.21 -1.78 20.91
CA ASN A 36 -4.45 -2.43 20.50
C ASN A 36 -4.18 -3.77 19.83
N GLU A 37 -4.60 -4.86 20.47
CA GLU A 37 -4.43 -6.23 19.98
C GLU A 37 -5.14 -6.50 18.63
N SER A 38 -6.10 -5.66 18.24
CA SER A 38 -6.74 -5.74 16.92
C SER A 38 -6.00 -4.98 15.81
N GLN A 39 -4.86 -4.38 16.12
CA GLN A 39 -4.05 -3.61 15.17
C GLN A 39 -2.66 -4.21 15.02
N TYR A 40 -2.13 -4.07 13.82
CA TYR A 40 -0.78 -4.51 13.47
C TYR A 40 0.00 -3.37 12.85
N VAL A 41 1.29 -3.31 13.14
CA VAL A 41 2.23 -2.30 12.64
C VAL A 41 3.29 -2.96 11.76
N MET A 42 3.76 -2.22 10.76
CA MET A 42 4.90 -2.61 9.92
C MET A 42 6.12 -1.79 10.34
N HIS A 43 7.30 -2.41 10.37
CA HIS A 43 8.54 -1.68 10.60
C HIS A 43 8.86 -0.71 9.47
N ASP A 44 9.49 0.41 9.82
CA ASP A 44 9.96 1.41 8.85
C ASP A 44 10.85 0.78 7.77
N LEU A 45 11.74 -0.15 8.13
CA LEU A 45 12.61 -0.83 7.14
C LEU A 45 11.84 -1.69 6.12
N ILE A 46 10.80 -2.41 6.57
CA ILE A 46 9.95 -3.21 5.67
C ILE A 46 9.10 -2.29 4.80
N ASN A 47 8.61 -1.20 5.38
CA ASN A 47 7.86 -0.16 4.67
C ASN A 47 8.73 0.55 3.61
N ASP A 48 9.98 0.88 3.95
CA ASP A 48 10.95 1.50 3.02
C ASP A 48 11.29 0.54 1.88
N LEU A 49 11.47 -0.75 2.19
CA LEU A 49 11.67 -1.77 1.18
C LEU A 49 10.46 -1.90 0.24
N ALA A 50 9.24 -1.94 0.80
CA ALA A 50 8.02 -2.01 0.01
C ALA A 50 7.86 -0.79 -0.91
N GLN A 51 8.16 0.41 -0.42
CA GLN A 51 8.19 1.63 -1.23
C GLN A 51 9.25 1.55 -2.32
N PHE A 52 10.47 1.08 -2.01
CA PHE A 52 11.55 0.93 -2.98
C PHE A 52 11.20 -0.04 -4.12
N VAL A 53 10.60 -1.19 -3.79
CA VAL A 53 10.19 -2.20 -4.76
C VAL A 53 9.01 -1.72 -5.61
N SER A 54 8.04 -1.03 -5.00
CA SER A 54 6.82 -0.58 -5.66
C SER A 54 6.91 0.77 -6.38
N ARG A 55 7.99 1.54 -6.18
CA ARG A 55 8.15 2.93 -6.67
C ARG A 55 7.85 3.19 -8.15
N LYS A 56 7.99 2.16 -9.00
CA LYS A 56 7.75 2.29 -10.45
C LYS A 56 6.28 2.12 -10.84
N MET A 57 5.47 1.52 -9.98
CA MET A 57 4.10 1.11 -10.29
C MET A 57 3.08 1.68 -9.28
N CYS A 58 3.50 2.01 -8.07
CA CYS A 58 2.66 2.58 -7.03
C CYS A 58 3.08 4.03 -6.74
N MET A 59 2.10 4.92 -6.76
CA MET A 59 2.26 6.30 -6.35
C MET A 59 1.59 6.51 -5.00
N ARG A 60 2.32 7.12 -4.06
CA ARG A 60 1.75 7.61 -2.80
C ARG A 60 1.82 9.13 -2.76
N LEU A 61 0.68 9.77 -2.56
CA LEU A 61 0.60 11.22 -2.41
C LEU A 61 0.78 11.59 -0.94
N GLU A 62 1.98 12.06 -0.61
CA GLU A 62 2.30 12.62 0.71
C GLU A 62 2.23 14.14 0.67
N ASP A 63 1.92 14.77 1.81
CA ASP A 63 1.90 16.23 1.95
C ASP A 63 3.29 16.87 1.84
N LYS A 64 4.37 16.08 1.85
CA LYS A 64 5.73 16.56 1.70
C LYS A 64 6.01 16.84 0.23
N SER A 65 6.15 18.13 -0.05
CA SER A 65 6.40 18.80 -1.33
C SER A 65 7.61 18.33 -2.15
N GLU A 66 7.79 17.04 -2.44
CA GLU A 66 8.87 16.55 -3.30
C GLU A 66 8.51 16.62 -4.80
N LYS A 67 8.15 17.81 -5.28
CA LYS A 67 7.78 18.09 -6.68
C LYS A 67 8.84 17.71 -7.73
N ASN A 68 10.05 17.32 -7.32
CA ASN A 68 11.21 17.21 -8.20
C ASN A 68 11.59 15.76 -8.58
N LYS A 69 10.93 14.72 -8.04
CA LYS A 69 11.24 13.30 -8.37
C LYS A 69 10.09 12.54 -9.04
N GLN A 70 8.96 13.20 -9.27
CA GLN A 70 7.71 12.52 -9.66
C GLN A 70 7.60 12.22 -11.17
N GLY A 71 8.37 12.88 -12.04
CA GLY A 71 8.24 12.79 -13.50
C GLY A 71 8.33 11.36 -14.07
N GLU A 72 9.34 10.57 -13.66
CA GLU A 72 9.50 9.18 -14.14
C GLU A 72 8.48 8.20 -13.53
N ILE A 73 7.94 8.52 -12.34
CA ILE A 73 6.99 7.66 -11.64
C ILE A 73 5.63 7.65 -12.36
N PHE A 74 5.24 8.78 -12.97
CA PHE A 74 3.93 8.94 -13.61
C PHE A 74 3.71 8.06 -14.85
N GLU A 75 4.76 7.74 -15.62
CA GLU A 75 4.59 7.01 -16.88
C GLU A 75 4.16 5.56 -16.69
N LYS A 76 4.54 4.93 -15.57
CA LYS A 76 4.31 3.51 -15.30
C LYS A 76 3.44 3.24 -14.07
N ALA A 77 3.03 4.29 -13.37
CA ALA A 77 2.13 4.18 -12.22
C ALA A 77 0.79 3.55 -12.63
N ARG A 78 0.40 2.50 -11.91
CA ARG A 78 -0.89 1.80 -12.05
C ARG A 78 -1.77 1.92 -10.81
N HIS A 79 -1.15 2.14 -9.64
CA HIS A 79 -1.87 2.24 -8.38
C HIS A 79 -1.55 3.55 -7.68
N PHE A 80 -2.56 4.13 -7.04
CA PHE A 80 -2.48 5.38 -6.30
C PHE A 80 -2.98 5.19 -4.88
N SER A 81 -2.28 5.77 -3.91
CA SER A 81 -2.73 5.88 -2.53
C SER A 81 -2.50 7.28 -1.99
N TYR A 82 -3.35 7.71 -1.06
CA TYR A 82 -3.16 8.97 -0.33
C TYR A 82 -3.70 8.83 1.09
N ILE A 83 -3.09 9.56 2.02
CA ILE A 83 -3.62 9.68 3.38
C ILE A 83 -4.53 10.90 3.41
N ARG A 84 -5.81 10.69 3.71
CA ARG A 84 -6.81 11.75 3.77
C ARG A 84 -6.55 12.67 4.95
N SER A 85 -6.48 13.97 4.69
CA SER A 85 -6.47 15.03 5.70
C SER A 85 -7.86 15.65 5.87
N LYS A 86 -8.07 16.36 6.98
CA LYS A 86 -9.35 17.06 7.25
C LYS A 86 -9.67 18.15 6.23
N TYR A 87 -8.66 18.72 5.57
CA TYR A 87 -8.79 19.90 4.70
C TYR A 87 -8.16 19.68 3.33
N ASP A 88 -8.29 18.47 2.77
CA ASP A 88 -7.74 18.18 1.43
C ASP A 88 -8.44 19.03 0.36
N VAL A 89 -7.65 19.78 -0.42
CA VAL A 89 -8.13 20.59 -1.54
C VAL A 89 -7.92 19.80 -2.84
N TYR A 90 -8.91 19.83 -3.74
CA TYR A 90 -8.85 19.12 -5.04
C TYR A 90 -7.58 19.39 -5.85
N LYS A 91 -6.97 20.57 -5.68
CA LYS A 91 -5.70 20.98 -6.31
C LYS A 91 -4.55 20.01 -6.02
N LYS A 92 -4.59 19.29 -4.90
CA LYS A 92 -3.61 18.28 -4.49
C LYS A 92 -3.56 17.09 -5.46
N PHE A 93 -4.66 16.80 -6.16
CA PHE A 93 -4.81 15.67 -7.07
C PHE A 93 -4.55 16.03 -8.54
N LYS A 94 -4.14 17.27 -8.84
CA LYS A 94 -3.92 17.72 -10.23
C LYS A 94 -2.88 16.88 -10.97
N SER A 95 -1.89 16.33 -10.27
CA SER A 95 -0.88 15.44 -10.83
C SER A 95 -1.44 14.13 -11.40
N LEU A 96 -2.62 13.70 -10.96
CA LEU A 96 -3.24 12.47 -11.45
C LEU A 96 -3.74 12.58 -12.89
N TYR A 97 -4.01 13.79 -13.39
CA TYR A 97 -4.42 14.00 -14.78
C TYR A 97 -3.33 13.61 -15.79
N GLU A 98 -2.08 13.52 -15.36
CA GLU A 98 -0.94 13.14 -16.19
C GLU A 98 -0.68 11.62 -16.17
N VAL A 99 -1.35 10.87 -15.29
CA VAL A 99 -1.19 9.40 -15.16
C VAL A 99 -2.14 8.68 -16.11
N LYS A 100 -1.58 8.05 -17.14
CA LYS A 100 -2.36 7.36 -18.17
C LYS A 100 -2.88 5.98 -17.77
N TRP A 101 -2.23 5.31 -16.81
CA TRP A 101 -2.43 3.88 -16.56
C TRP A 101 -2.98 3.57 -15.16
N LEU A 102 -3.55 4.57 -14.50
CA LEU A 102 -4.16 4.39 -13.19
C LEU A 102 -5.35 3.43 -13.30
N ARG A 103 -5.42 2.45 -12.41
CA ARG A 103 -6.53 1.51 -12.27
C ARG A 103 -7.59 2.03 -11.32
#